data_AF-A0A8W8N993-F1
#
_entry.id   AF-A0A8W8N993-F1
#
_cell.length_a   1.000
_cell.length_b   1.000
_cell.length_c   1.000
_cell.angle_alpha   90.00
_cell.angle_beta   90.00
_cell.angle_gamma   90.00
#
_symmetry.space_group_name_H-M   'P 1'
#
loop_
_entity.id
_entity.type
_entity.pdbx_description
1 polymer ?
#
loop_
_entity_poly.entity_id
_entity_poly.type
_entity_poly.pdbx_seq_one_letter_code
_entity_poly.pdbx_strand_id
1 'polypeptide(L)'
;MSGPAIGGVLYGLGGFFTPFLVIGILILLCVPVNYIVLPQDENFQPSESKTSSFVLLKSPSIIIASLGIIVASLIWSILDPTLEPHLREFDLGPELIGVLFLVMSAFYAISSPIWGWVADRCPDNRLLMIPGFLFSAVGMLLLGPSSLLGFDEDYNELWLNIVALIILGISASLALIPTFDIYIEFSEELGFEEDVNTYSLVAGLWGSMYAFGDFIGPSLGGTLLDVVGFQWCCTITAICCLIMIPLLFFNFVYDRCRKRSVKKSVPDSKEEQTKLLGDSLAVETVGDYMASYPPLSATQV
;
A
#
# COMPACT_ATOMS: atom_id res chain seq x y z
N MET A 1 -13.13 1.81 7.31
CA MET A 1 -14.18 2.81 7.59
C MET A 1 -15.51 2.18 8.09
N SER A 2 -15.50 1.05 8.81
CA SER A 2 -16.72 0.46 9.39
C SER A 2 -17.18 1.15 10.68
N GLY A 3 -16.32 1.98 11.29
CA GLY A 3 -16.57 2.70 12.53
C GLY A 3 -17.84 3.56 12.51
N PRO A 4 -18.06 4.42 11.50
CA PRO A 4 -19.27 5.24 11.39
C PRO A 4 -20.57 4.42 11.31
N ALA A 5 -20.59 3.30 10.58
CA ALA A 5 -21.77 2.44 10.48
C ALA A 5 -22.15 1.84 11.84
N ILE A 6 -21.18 1.21 12.51
CA ILE A 6 -21.39 0.57 13.82
C ILE A 6 -21.68 1.63 14.88
N GLY A 7 -20.94 2.74 14.86
CA GLY A 7 -21.09 3.87 15.77
C GLY A 7 -22.46 4.55 15.65
N GLY A 8 -22.97 4.72 14.43
CA GLY A 8 -24.30 5.30 14.16
C GLY A 8 -25.43 4.44 14.74
N VAL A 9 -25.38 3.12 14.53
CA VAL A 9 -26.36 2.19 15.10
C VAL A 9 -26.30 2.20 16.63
N LEU A 10 -25.11 2.14 17.22
CA LEU A 10 -24.93 2.18 18.68
C LEU A 10 -25.39 3.52 19.28
N TYR A 11 -25.17 4.62 18.57
CA TYR A 11 -25.65 5.94 18.95
C TYR A 11 -27.18 6.01 18.95
N GLY A 12 -27.84 5.44 17.94
CA GLY A 12 -29.30 5.38 17.87
C GLY A 12 -29.94 4.57 19.00
N LEU A 13 -29.27 3.52 19.48
CA LEU A 13 -29.81 2.63 20.52
C LEU A 13 -29.66 3.16 21.95
N GLY A 14 -28.60 3.91 22.24
CA GLY A 14 -28.27 4.27 23.62
C GLY A 14 -27.60 5.64 23.79
N GLY A 15 -27.72 6.51 22.79
CA GLY A 15 -27.17 7.86 22.79
C GLY A 15 -25.65 7.91 22.73
N PHE A 16 -25.11 9.11 22.98
CA PHE A 16 -23.70 9.44 22.78
C PHE A 16 -22.71 8.53 23.53
N PHE A 17 -23.05 8.04 24.72
CA PHE A 17 -22.14 7.26 25.56
C PHE A 17 -21.95 5.81 25.10
N THR A 18 -22.95 5.25 24.41
CA THR A 18 -23.01 3.80 24.10
C THR A 18 -21.90 3.33 23.15
N PRO A 19 -21.58 4.02 22.04
CA PRO A 19 -20.47 3.63 21.16
C PRO A 19 -19.12 3.50 21.90
N PHE A 20 -18.82 4.45 22.79
CA PHE A 20 -17.54 4.46 23.53
C PHE A 20 -17.45 3.30 24.52
N LEU A 21 -18.53 3.00 25.24
CA LEU A 21 -18.55 1.91 26.21
C LEU A 21 -18.41 0.54 25.52
N VAL A 22 -19.11 0.32 24.41
CA VAL A 22 -19.04 -0.94 23.65
C VAL A 22 -17.64 -1.16 23.07
N ILE A 23 -17.06 -0.14 22.43
CA ILE A 23 -15.70 -0.22 21.86
C ILE A 23 -14.67 -0.44 22.97
N GLY A 24 -14.79 0.26 24.10
CA GLY A 24 -13.88 0.09 25.24
C GLY A 24 -13.91 -1.32 25.83
N ILE A 25 -15.10 -1.90 26.01
CA ILE A 25 -15.24 -3.28 26.50
C ILE A 25 -14.66 -4.27 25.49
N LEU A 26 -14.93 -4.09 24.18
CA LEU A 26 -14.36 -4.95 23.14
C LEU A 26 -12.83 -4.95 23.16
N ILE A 27 -12.21 -3.77 23.29
CA ILE A 27 -10.74 -3.65 23.40
C ILE A 27 -10.22 -4.36 24.65
N LEU A 28 -10.89 -4.22 25.80
CA LEU A 28 -10.50 -4.93 27.03
C LEU A 28 -10.63 -6.45 26.89
N LEU A 29 -11.62 -6.95 26.16
CA LEU A 29 -11.79 -8.38 25.88
C LEU A 29 -10.72 -8.93 24.94
N CYS A 30 -10.10 -8.10 24.09
CA CYS A 30 -8.98 -8.53 23.25
C CYS A 30 -7.74 -8.92 24.08
N VAL A 31 -7.54 -8.35 25.28
CA VAL A 31 -6.37 -8.64 26.13
C VAL A 31 -6.30 -10.12 26.55
N PRO A 32 -7.32 -10.72 27.20
CA PRO A 32 -7.27 -12.14 27.55
C PRO A 32 -7.25 -13.05 26.33
N VAL A 33 -7.92 -12.68 25.23
CA VAL A 33 -7.89 -13.45 23.98
C VAL A 33 -6.47 -13.51 23.42
N ASN A 34 -5.80 -12.36 23.30
CA ASN A 34 -4.42 -12.31 22.85
C ASN A 34 -3.49 -13.10 23.78
N TYR A 35 -3.68 -13.02 25.10
CA TYR A 35 -2.88 -13.79 26.06
C TYR A 35 -3.03 -15.30 25.89
N ILE A 36 -4.22 -15.79 25.54
CA ILE A 36 -4.48 -17.24 25.35
C ILE A 36 -3.99 -17.72 23.98
N VAL A 37 -4.10 -16.89 22.94
CA VAL A 37 -3.84 -17.29 21.54
C VAL A 37 -2.37 -17.12 21.15
N LEU A 38 -1.67 -16.09 21.65
CA LEU A 38 -0.29 -15.84 21.25
C LEU A 38 0.64 -16.92 21.83
N PRO A 39 1.37 -17.67 20.99
CA PRO A 39 2.41 -18.56 21.47
C PRO A 39 3.48 -17.74 22.21
N GLN A 40 3.93 -18.21 23.36
CA GLN A 40 5.11 -17.64 24.01
C GLN A 40 6.36 -18.17 23.30
N ASP A 41 7.00 -17.34 22.49
CA ASP A 41 8.30 -17.66 21.91
C ASP A 41 9.38 -17.55 23.01
N GLU A 42 9.65 -18.68 23.68
CA GLU A 42 10.71 -18.79 24.69
C GLU A 42 12.12 -18.53 24.14
N ASN A 43 12.28 -18.53 22.80
CA ASN A 43 13.53 -18.29 22.09
C ASN A 43 13.58 -16.91 21.40
N PHE A 44 12.83 -15.91 21.88
CA PHE A 44 12.98 -14.54 21.39
C PHE A 44 14.38 -14.01 21.77
N GLN A 45 15.33 -14.19 20.87
CA GLN A 45 16.59 -13.47 20.94
C GLN A 45 16.35 -12.08 20.35
N PRO A 46 16.52 -10.99 21.12
CA PRO A 46 16.56 -9.67 20.55
C PRO A 46 17.78 -9.60 19.65
N SER A 47 17.61 -9.90 18.37
CA SER A 47 18.61 -9.62 17.37
C SER A 47 18.65 -8.11 17.22
N GLU A 48 19.78 -7.51 17.57
CA GLU A 48 20.11 -6.17 17.10
C GLU A 48 20.14 -6.22 15.57
N SER A 49 19.02 -5.88 14.95
CA SER A 49 18.98 -5.60 13.53
C SER A 49 19.98 -4.46 13.28
N LYS A 50 21.15 -4.82 12.76
CA LYS A 50 22.14 -3.85 12.25
C LYS A 50 21.67 -3.19 10.96
N THR A 51 20.52 -3.60 10.43
CA THR A 51 20.05 -3.24 9.10
C THR A 51 18.95 -2.21 9.22
N SER A 52 19.31 -0.96 8.91
CA SER A 52 18.40 0.17 8.94
C SER A 52 17.33 0.04 7.84
N SER A 53 16.04 0.20 8.20
CA SER A 53 14.93 0.25 7.23
C SER A 53 15.12 1.31 6.13
N PHE A 54 15.95 2.34 6.38
CA PHE A 54 16.29 3.36 5.40
C PHE A 54 17.19 2.85 4.26
N VAL A 55 17.83 1.69 4.41
CA VAL A 55 18.63 1.06 3.34
C VAL A 55 17.71 0.66 2.18
N LEU A 56 16.50 0.18 2.46
CA LEU A 56 15.48 -0.17 1.47
C LEU A 56 15.08 1.06 0.63
N LEU A 57 14.95 2.24 1.27
CA LEU A 57 14.61 3.49 0.59
C LEU A 57 15.69 4.03 -0.36
N LYS A 58 16.89 3.43 -0.42
CA LYS A 58 17.92 3.83 -1.40
C LYS A 58 17.61 3.34 -2.82
N SER A 59 16.76 2.32 -2.97
CA SER A 59 16.39 1.80 -4.29
C SER A 59 15.32 2.68 -4.93
N PRO A 60 15.52 3.18 -6.17
CA PRO A 60 14.53 4.00 -6.86
C PRO A 60 13.20 3.27 -7.04
N SER A 61 13.24 1.94 -7.16
CA SER A 61 12.04 1.14 -7.33
C SER A 61 11.19 1.07 -6.05
N ILE A 62 11.83 0.99 -4.87
CA ILE A 62 11.16 1.05 -3.57
C ILE A 62 10.57 2.44 -3.34
N ILE A 63 11.26 3.52 -3.73
CA ILE A 63 10.73 4.89 -3.61
C ILE A 63 9.41 5.02 -4.38
N ILE A 64 9.35 4.52 -5.62
CA ILE A 64 8.14 4.58 -6.43
C ILE A 64 7.01 3.72 -5.84
N ALA A 65 7.33 2.53 -5.31
CA ALA A 65 6.35 1.71 -4.59
C ALA A 65 5.83 2.40 -3.32
N SER A 66 6.73 3.06 -2.57
CA SER A 66 6.40 3.86 -1.38
C SER A 66 5.47 5.02 -1.73
N LEU A 67 5.76 5.73 -2.82
CA LEU A 67 4.88 6.79 -3.32
C LEU A 67 3.52 6.23 -3.73
N GLY A 68 3.48 5.02 -4.31
CA GLY A 68 2.24 4.29 -4.58
C GLY A 68 1.44 4.02 -3.32
N ILE A 69 2.08 3.53 -2.25
CA ILE A 69 1.42 3.31 -0.95
C ILE A 69 0.84 4.62 -0.42
N ILE A 70 1.63 5.70 -0.43
CA ILE A 70 1.19 7.03 0.04
C ILE A 70 -0.03 7.51 -0.74
N VAL A 71 0.00 7.44 -2.09
CA VAL A 71 -1.14 7.83 -2.93
C VAL A 71 -2.35 6.92 -2.70
N ALA A 72 -2.13 5.61 -2.55
CA ALA A 72 -3.20 4.67 -2.26
C ALA A 72 -3.89 4.98 -0.91
N SER A 73 -3.12 5.24 0.16
CA SER A 73 -3.68 5.64 1.46
C SER A 73 -4.35 7.01 1.42
N LEU A 74 -3.81 7.96 0.64
CA LEU A 74 -4.38 9.30 0.46
C LEU A 74 -5.81 9.25 -0.06
N ILE A 75 -6.14 8.32 -0.97
CA ILE A 75 -7.49 8.16 -1.53
C ILE A 75 -8.51 7.90 -0.43
N TRP A 76 -8.22 6.96 0.48
CA TRP A 76 -9.12 6.65 1.61
C TRP A 76 -9.25 7.84 2.54
N SER A 77 -8.11 8.42 2.87
CA SER A 77 -7.98 9.39 3.94
C SER A 77 -8.54 10.77 3.57
N ILE A 78 -8.51 11.15 2.28
CA ILE A 78 -9.21 12.33 1.77
C ILE A 78 -10.73 12.18 1.90
N LEU A 79 -11.28 10.97 1.75
CA LEU A 79 -12.72 10.75 1.79
C LEU A 79 -13.29 10.89 3.20
N ASP A 80 -12.50 10.65 4.24
CA ASP A 80 -12.96 10.75 5.64
C ASP A 80 -13.57 12.13 5.98
N PRO A 81 -12.89 13.27 5.74
CA PRO A 81 -13.48 14.59 6.00
C PRO A 81 -14.36 15.12 4.85
N THR A 82 -14.28 14.54 3.64
CA THR A 82 -14.92 15.14 2.45
C THR A 82 -16.20 14.45 2.01
N LEU A 83 -16.31 13.14 2.19
CA LEU A 83 -17.46 12.36 1.74
C LEU A 83 -18.71 12.66 2.56
N GLU A 84 -18.60 12.81 3.88
CA GLU A 84 -19.77 13.13 4.71
C GLU A 84 -20.43 14.47 4.31
N PRO A 85 -19.69 15.60 4.22
CA PRO A 85 -20.27 16.86 3.74
C PRO A 85 -20.94 16.75 2.37
N HIS A 86 -20.33 16.01 1.43
CA HIS A 86 -20.90 15.80 0.11
C HIS A 86 -22.22 15.00 0.15
N LEU A 87 -22.31 13.99 1.02
CA LEU A 87 -23.52 13.17 1.15
C LEU A 87 -24.65 13.87 1.91
N ARG A 88 -24.36 14.92 2.70
CA ARG A 88 -25.38 15.71 3.39
C ARG A 88 -26.29 16.49 2.44
N GLU A 89 -25.86 16.75 1.20
CA GLU A 89 -26.70 17.37 0.17
C GLU A 89 -27.97 16.56 -0.14
N PHE A 90 -27.94 15.25 0.12
CA PHE A 90 -29.06 14.34 -0.10
C PHE A 90 -30.01 14.19 1.10
N ASP A 91 -29.82 14.97 2.17
CA ASP A 91 -30.61 14.93 3.42
C ASP A 91 -30.76 13.51 4.01
N LEU A 92 -29.67 12.73 3.93
CA LEU A 92 -29.64 11.34 4.39
C LEU A 92 -29.46 11.27 5.91
N GLY A 93 -30.12 10.29 6.53
CA GLY A 93 -29.92 9.97 7.95
C GLY A 93 -28.50 9.47 8.24
N PRO A 94 -27.99 9.65 9.49
CA PRO A 94 -26.63 9.24 9.88
C PRO A 94 -26.33 7.76 9.63
N GLU A 95 -27.36 6.89 9.74
CA GLU A 95 -27.25 5.46 9.49
C GLU A 95 -26.89 5.16 8.03
N LEU A 96 -27.52 5.85 7.08
CA LEU A 96 -27.30 5.68 5.64
C LEU A 96 -25.91 6.20 5.23
N ILE A 97 -25.48 7.33 5.79
CA ILE A 97 -24.13 7.85 5.59
C ILE A 97 -23.11 6.81 6.08
N GLY A 98 -23.31 6.24 7.28
CA GLY A 98 -22.47 5.16 7.79
C GLY A 98 -22.42 3.94 6.86
N VAL A 99 -23.55 3.54 6.28
CA VAL A 99 -23.62 2.44 5.29
C VAL A 99 -22.83 2.77 4.03
N LEU A 100 -22.85 4.00 3.53
CA LEU A 100 -22.08 4.40 2.35
C LEU A 100 -20.56 4.30 2.60
N PHE A 101 -20.08 4.75 3.77
CA PHE A 101 -18.70 4.51 4.21
C PHE A 101 -18.37 3.02 4.33
N LEU A 102 -19.34 2.20 4.74
CA LEU A 102 -19.18 0.75 4.84
C LEU A 102 -19.05 0.08 3.46
N VAL A 103 -19.76 0.55 2.43
CA VAL A 103 -19.72 -0.03 1.08
C VAL A 103 -18.29 -0.12 0.56
N MET A 104 -17.54 0.98 0.60
CA MET A 104 -16.15 1.00 0.15
C MET A 104 -15.27 0.00 0.92
N SER A 105 -15.41 -0.05 2.25
CA SER A 105 -14.65 -0.98 3.11
C SER A 105 -15.05 -2.45 2.87
N ALA A 106 -16.33 -2.71 2.64
CA ALA A 106 -16.86 -4.04 2.40
C ALA A 106 -16.37 -4.60 1.07
N PHE A 107 -16.42 -3.80 0.01
CA PHE A 107 -15.92 -4.23 -1.30
C PHE A 107 -14.41 -4.42 -1.30
N TYR A 108 -13.65 -3.57 -0.61
CA TYR A 108 -12.21 -3.80 -0.35
C TYR A 108 -11.96 -5.15 0.34
N ALA A 109 -12.72 -5.47 1.40
CA ALA A 109 -12.54 -6.72 2.15
C ALA A 109 -12.95 -7.96 1.34
N ILE A 110 -13.95 -7.84 0.45
CA ILE A 110 -14.38 -8.93 -0.44
C ILE A 110 -13.37 -9.14 -1.58
N SER A 111 -12.82 -8.06 -2.13
CA SER A 111 -11.87 -8.15 -3.24
C SER A 111 -10.45 -8.46 -2.78
N SER A 112 -10.09 -8.24 -1.51
CA SER A 112 -8.73 -8.46 -1.02
C SER A 112 -8.23 -9.91 -1.18
N PRO A 113 -9.00 -10.98 -0.89
CA PRO A 113 -8.50 -12.34 -1.08
C PRO A 113 -8.36 -12.69 -2.56
N ILE A 114 -9.23 -12.12 -3.41
CA ILE A 114 -9.18 -12.32 -4.86
C ILE A 114 -7.89 -11.74 -5.40
N TRP A 115 -7.59 -10.48 -5.06
CA TRP A 115 -6.37 -9.83 -5.53
C TRP A 115 -5.10 -10.36 -4.90
N GLY A 116 -5.14 -10.84 -3.64
CA GLY A 116 -4.03 -11.57 -3.04
C GLY A 116 -3.70 -12.85 -3.82
N TRP A 117 -4.73 -13.66 -4.14
CA TRP A 117 -4.56 -14.86 -4.96
C TRP A 117 -4.06 -14.59 -6.39
N VAL A 118 -4.41 -13.43 -6.95
CA VAL A 118 -3.90 -12.95 -8.25
C VAL A 118 -2.46 -12.47 -8.13
N ALA A 119 -2.11 -11.72 -7.08
CA ALA A 119 -0.76 -11.23 -6.81
C ALA A 119 0.23 -12.39 -6.70
N ASP A 120 -0.12 -13.44 -5.96
CA ASP A 120 0.70 -14.65 -5.81
C ASP A 120 1.01 -15.36 -7.15
N ARG A 121 0.15 -15.21 -8.16
CA ARG A 121 0.31 -15.83 -9.48
C ARG A 121 0.90 -14.90 -10.53
N CYS A 122 0.91 -13.60 -10.28
CA CYS A 122 1.39 -12.64 -11.25
C CYS A 122 2.92 -12.58 -11.19
N PRO A 123 3.60 -12.72 -12.34
CA PRO A 123 5.07 -12.71 -12.38
C PRO A 123 5.66 -11.34 -12.07
N ASP A 124 4.85 -10.27 -12.04
CA ASP A 124 5.29 -8.94 -11.65
C ASP A 124 4.12 -8.16 -11.03
N ASN A 125 4.20 -7.96 -9.71
CA ASN A 125 3.17 -7.29 -8.90
C ASN A 125 2.98 -5.81 -9.27
N ARG A 126 3.94 -5.17 -9.94
CA ARG A 126 3.83 -3.76 -10.36
C ARG A 126 2.80 -3.59 -11.47
N LEU A 127 2.62 -4.60 -12.32
CA LEU A 127 1.61 -4.59 -13.37
C LEU A 127 0.19 -4.67 -12.82
N LEU A 128 -0.01 -5.23 -11.62
CA LEU A 128 -1.31 -5.25 -10.94
C LEU A 128 -1.67 -3.90 -10.33
N MET A 129 -0.68 -3.12 -9.90
CA MET A 129 -0.93 -1.76 -9.38
C MET A 129 -1.47 -0.80 -10.44
N ILE A 130 -1.07 -0.95 -11.71
CA ILE A 130 -1.50 -0.08 -12.82
C ILE A 130 -3.04 -0.05 -12.99
N PRO A 131 -3.74 -1.19 -13.18
CA PRO A 131 -5.20 -1.19 -13.24
C PRO A 131 -5.83 -0.75 -11.91
N GLY A 132 -5.18 -0.99 -10.76
CA GLY A 132 -5.63 -0.48 -9.46
C GLY A 132 -5.69 1.06 -9.41
N PHE A 133 -4.63 1.76 -9.84
CA PHE A 133 -4.62 3.22 -9.91
C PHE A 133 -5.54 3.77 -11.00
N LEU A 134 -5.68 3.05 -12.13
CA LEU A 134 -6.60 3.44 -13.19
C LEU A 134 -8.06 3.40 -12.70
N PHE A 135 -8.48 2.30 -12.08
CA PHE A 135 -9.83 2.20 -11.52
C PHE A 135 -10.04 3.15 -10.36
N SER A 136 -9.00 3.45 -9.57
CA SER A 136 -9.09 4.46 -8.52
C SER A 136 -9.30 5.86 -9.08
N ALA A 137 -8.60 6.23 -10.16
CA ALA A 137 -8.81 7.49 -10.85
C ALA A 137 -10.23 7.60 -11.41
N VAL A 138 -10.73 6.55 -12.07
CA VAL A 138 -12.10 6.50 -12.58
C VAL A 138 -13.12 6.61 -11.43
N GLY A 139 -12.91 5.87 -10.33
CA GLY A 139 -13.78 5.93 -9.16
C GLY A 139 -13.84 7.34 -8.55
N MET A 140 -12.70 8.01 -8.40
CA MET A 140 -12.67 9.39 -7.90
C MET A 140 -13.36 10.37 -8.85
N LEU A 141 -13.15 10.25 -10.16
CA LEU A 141 -13.83 11.12 -11.15
C LEU A 141 -15.34 10.89 -11.24
N LEU A 142 -15.81 9.68 -10.93
CA LEU A 142 -17.24 9.37 -10.85
C LEU A 142 -17.85 9.85 -9.53
N LEU A 143 -17.10 9.80 -8.42
CA LEU A 143 -17.57 10.23 -7.10
C LEU A 143 -17.76 11.74 -7.02
N GLY A 144 -16.81 12.51 -7.56
CA GLY A 144 -16.98 13.94 -7.79
C GLY A 144 -17.11 14.17 -9.29
N PRO A 145 -18.32 14.05 -9.88
CA PRO A 145 -18.54 14.07 -11.32
C PRO A 145 -17.89 15.30 -11.93
N SER A 146 -16.70 15.08 -12.49
CA SER A 146 -15.84 16.16 -12.95
C SER A 146 -16.33 16.63 -14.32
N SER A 147 -16.32 17.94 -14.57
CA SER A 147 -16.57 18.53 -15.89
C SER A 147 -15.65 17.95 -16.98
N LEU A 148 -14.53 17.33 -16.59
CA LEU A 148 -13.63 16.57 -17.46
C LEU A 148 -14.28 15.37 -18.17
N LEU A 149 -15.32 14.78 -17.57
CA LEU A 149 -16.09 13.67 -18.15
C LEU A 149 -17.32 14.15 -18.96
N GLY A 150 -17.55 15.46 -19.04
CA GLY A 150 -18.67 16.05 -19.76
C GLY A 150 -20.02 15.97 -19.03
N PHE A 151 -20.00 15.71 -17.71
CA PHE A 151 -21.18 15.87 -16.86
C PHE A 151 -21.47 17.35 -16.62
N ASP A 152 -22.76 17.69 -16.49
CA ASP A 152 -23.18 19.01 -16.00
C ASP A 152 -22.68 19.20 -14.56
N GLU A 153 -22.26 20.42 -14.21
CA GLU A 153 -21.64 20.73 -12.90
C GLU A 153 -22.55 20.38 -11.70
N ASP A 154 -23.87 20.26 -11.91
CA ASP A 154 -24.86 19.94 -10.88
C ASP A 154 -25.29 18.45 -10.85
N TYR A 155 -24.69 17.58 -11.66
CA TYR A 155 -25.12 16.18 -11.74
C TYR A 155 -24.60 15.35 -10.54
N ASN A 156 -25.33 15.38 -9.42
CA ASN A 156 -25.02 14.57 -8.24
C ASN A 156 -26.17 13.59 -7.95
N GLU A 157 -25.97 12.32 -8.30
CA GLU A 157 -26.97 11.27 -8.09
C GLU A 157 -26.43 10.21 -7.12
N LEU A 158 -27.26 9.82 -6.14
CA LEU A 158 -26.85 8.89 -5.09
C LEU A 158 -26.36 7.53 -5.64
N TRP A 159 -26.97 7.04 -6.72
CA TRP A 159 -26.56 5.77 -7.33
C TRP A 159 -25.15 5.85 -7.93
N LEU A 160 -24.75 7.01 -8.45
CA LEU A 160 -23.42 7.23 -9.01
C LEU A 160 -22.36 7.17 -7.90
N ASN A 161 -22.64 7.80 -6.76
CA ASN A 161 -21.80 7.75 -5.57
C ASN A 161 -21.62 6.32 -5.06
N ILE A 162 -22.69 5.51 -5.03
CA ILE A 162 -22.60 4.10 -4.64
C ILE A 162 -21.70 3.32 -5.61
N VAL A 163 -21.89 3.49 -6.92
CA VAL A 163 -21.06 2.82 -7.94
C VAL A 163 -19.60 3.24 -7.81
N ALA A 164 -19.34 4.53 -7.61
CA ALA A 164 -17.99 5.06 -7.41
C ALA A 164 -17.32 4.47 -6.17
N LEU A 165 -18.01 4.40 -5.03
CA LEU A 165 -17.50 3.82 -3.79
C LEU A 165 -17.18 2.32 -3.92
N ILE A 166 -17.99 1.57 -4.69
CA ILE A 166 -17.72 0.16 -5.01
C ILE A 166 -16.43 0.03 -5.82
N ILE A 167 -16.30 0.83 -6.89
CA ILE A 167 -15.11 0.83 -7.75
C ILE A 167 -13.87 1.18 -6.91
N LEU A 168 -13.96 2.20 -6.05
CA LEU A 168 -12.87 2.64 -5.17
C LEU A 168 -12.44 1.56 -4.17
N GLY A 169 -13.39 0.82 -3.58
CA GLY A 169 -13.07 -0.29 -2.68
C GLY A 169 -12.28 -1.40 -3.40
N ILE A 170 -12.76 -1.81 -4.59
CA ILE A 170 -12.10 -2.84 -5.40
C ILE A 170 -10.72 -2.35 -5.87
N SER A 171 -10.63 -1.12 -6.37
CA SER A 171 -9.39 -0.56 -6.91
C SER A 171 -8.32 -0.36 -5.85
N ALA A 172 -8.71 0.05 -4.64
CA ALA A 172 -7.81 0.23 -3.50
C ALA A 172 -7.13 -1.08 -3.09
N SER A 173 -7.87 -2.19 -3.04
CA SER A 173 -7.28 -3.49 -2.71
C SER A 173 -6.25 -3.93 -3.75
N LEU A 174 -6.54 -3.72 -5.04
CA LEU A 174 -5.62 -4.02 -6.13
C LEU A 174 -4.38 -3.10 -6.15
N ALA A 175 -4.52 -1.83 -5.73
CA ALA A 175 -3.39 -0.90 -5.65
C ALA A 175 -2.48 -1.17 -4.44
N LEU A 176 -3.05 -1.63 -3.31
CA LEU A 176 -2.34 -1.74 -2.04
C LEU A 176 -1.72 -3.13 -1.81
N ILE A 177 -2.44 -4.22 -2.09
CA ILE A 177 -1.98 -5.59 -1.75
C ILE A 177 -0.63 -5.96 -2.39
N PRO A 178 -0.40 -5.72 -3.71
CA PRO A 178 0.85 -6.12 -4.36
C PRO A 178 2.08 -5.35 -3.86
N THR A 179 1.89 -4.23 -3.14
CA THR A 179 3.00 -3.38 -2.66
C THR A 179 3.84 -4.06 -1.59
N PHE A 180 3.21 -4.91 -0.77
CA PHE A 180 3.91 -5.62 0.30
C PHE A 180 4.88 -6.64 -0.29
N ASP A 181 4.43 -7.44 -1.26
CA ASP A 181 5.26 -8.42 -1.96
C ASP A 181 6.44 -7.75 -2.70
N ILE A 182 6.21 -6.58 -3.29
CA ILE A 182 7.28 -5.80 -3.94
C ILE A 182 8.38 -5.46 -2.94
N TYR A 183 8.04 -5.10 -1.70
CA TYR A 183 9.03 -4.79 -0.68
C TYR A 183 9.82 -6.03 -0.26
N ILE A 184 9.14 -7.18 -0.14
CA ILE A 184 9.79 -8.46 0.18
C ILE A 184 10.76 -8.87 -0.93
N GLU A 185 10.31 -8.89 -2.19
CA GLU A 185 11.16 -9.22 -3.35
C GLU A 185 12.42 -8.33 -3.39
N PHE A 186 12.27 -7.03 -3.12
CA PHE A 186 13.43 -6.14 -3.08
C PHE A 186 14.34 -6.35 -1.88
N SER A 187 13.80 -6.73 -0.72
CA SER A 187 14.63 -7.07 0.44
C SER A 187 15.48 -8.30 0.16
N GLU A 188 14.93 -9.31 -0.52
CA GLU A 188 15.65 -10.49 -0.98
C GLU A 188 16.73 -10.12 -2.01
N GLU A 189 16.43 -9.25 -2.98
CA GLU A 189 17.42 -8.76 -3.97
C GLU A 189 18.61 -8.03 -3.35
N LEU A 190 18.42 -7.40 -2.19
CA LEU A 190 19.48 -6.72 -1.46
C LEU A 190 20.31 -7.69 -0.60
N GLY A 191 19.96 -8.97 -0.56
CA GLY A 191 20.66 -10.02 0.18
C GLY A 191 20.30 -10.05 1.67
N PHE A 192 19.12 -9.54 2.05
CA PHE A 192 18.61 -9.74 3.40
C PHE A 192 18.23 -11.21 3.58
N GLU A 193 18.45 -11.75 4.78
CA GLU A 193 18.03 -13.11 5.11
C GLU A 193 16.50 -13.16 5.26
N GLU A 194 15.88 -14.27 4.86
CA GLU A 194 14.45 -14.53 5.07
C GLU A 194 14.18 -14.83 6.55
N ASP A 195 14.26 -13.80 7.39
CA ASP A 195 14.04 -13.86 8.83
C ASP A 195 12.87 -12.97 9.26
N VAL A 196 12.39 -13.24 10.48
CA VAL A 196 11.29 -12.48 11.09
C VAL A 196 11.66 -10.99 11.21
N ASN A 197 12.94 -10.67 11.34
CA ASN A 197 13.40 -9.29 11.42
C ASN A 197 13.23 -8.55 10.10
N THR A 198 13.61 -9.17 8.98
CA THR A 198 13.45 -8.56 7.64
C THR A 198 11.99 -8.31 7.34
N TYR A 199 11.12 -9.28 7.64
CA TYR A 199 9.67 -9.10 7.50
C TYR A 199 9.15 -7.95 8.38
N SER A 200 9.63 -7.86 9.63
CA SER A 200 9.26 -6.78 10.56
C SER A 200 9.76 -5.41 10.10
N LEU A 201 10.96 -5.33 9.51
CA LEU A 201 11.51 -4.10 8.93
C LEU A 201 10.70 -3.65 7.71
N VAL A 202 10.35 -4.58 6.83
CA VAL A 202 9.51 -4.32 5.64
C VAL A 202 8.12 -3.87 6.05
N ALA A 203 7.47 -4.60 6.97
CA ALA A 203 6.16 -4.24 7.48
C ALA A 203 6.16 -2.88 8.20
N GLY A 204 7.21 -2.60 8.98
CA GLY A 204 7.39 -1.30 9.62
C GLY A 204 7.55 -0.16 8.62
N LEU A 205 8.32 -0.35 7.56
CA LEU A 205 8.49 0.65 6.50
C LEU A 205 7.19 0.86 5.71
N TRP A 206 6.55 -0.23 5.29
CA TRP A 206 5.26 -0.20 4.58
C TRP A 206 4.20 0.54 5.41
N GLY A 207 4.07 0.18 6.70
CA GLY A 207 3.15 0.83 7.62
C GLY A 207 3.47 2.31 7.85
N SER A 208 4.74 2.68 7.86
CA SER A 208 5.17 4.08 7.97
C SER A 208 4.76 4.91 6.75
N MET A 209 4.92 4.36 5.54
CA MET A 209 4.49 5.03 4.30
C MET A 209 2.97 5.17 4.23
N TYR A 210 2.24 4.12 4.62
CA TYR A 210 0.79 4.15 4.71
C TYR A 210 0.30 5.21 5.70
N ALA A 211 0.85 5.22 6.93
CA ALA A 211 0.50 6.21 7.95
C ALA A 211 0.84 7.64 7.52
N PHE A 212 1.91 7.83 6.75
CA PHE A 212 2.27 9.14 6.22
C PHE A 212 1.23 9.68 5.22
N GLY A 213 0.74 8.83 4.32
CA GLY A 213 -0.36 9.23 3.42
C GLY A 213 -1.67 9.44 4.16
N ASP A 214 -1.96 8.61 5.17
CA ASP A 214 -3.15 8.76 6.02
C ASP A 214 -3.10 10.01 6.93
N PHE A 215 -1.91 10.51 7.25
CA PHE A 215 -1.76 11.79 7.95
C PHE A 215 -2.01 13.00 7.02
N ILE A 216 -1.48 12.93 5.80
CA ILE A 216 -1.60 14.01 4.81
C ILE A 216 -3.01 14.10 4.24
N GLY A 217 -3.69 12.95 4.09
CA GLY A 217 -4.98 12.83 3.43
C GLY A 217 -6.06 13.75 3.96
N PRO A 218 -6.40 13.74 5.26
CA PRO A 218 -7.50 14.53 5.79
C PRO A 218 -7.16 16.01 5.80
N SER A 219 -5.87 16.33 6.01
CA SER A 219 -5.34 17.69 5.96
C SER A 219 -5.49 18.30 4.56
N LEU A 220 -5.10 17.57 3.51
CA LEU A 220 -5.32 17.99 2.12
C LEU A 220 -6.81 17.96 1.76
N GLY A 221 -7.54 16.91 2.10
CA GLY A 221 -8.95 16.76 1.76
C GLY A 221 -9.82 17.88 2.33
N GLY A 222 -9.65 18.22 3.61
CA GLY A 222 -10.37 19.31 4.25
C GLY A 222 -10.04 20.67 3.63
N THR A 223 -8.75 20.96 3.40
CA THR A 223 -8.34 22.24 2.79
C THR A 223 -8.77 22.36 1.33
N LEU A 224 -8.72 21.28 0.54
CA LEU A 224 -9.20 21.28 -0.84
C LEU A 224 -10.72 21.44 -0.89
N LEU A 225 -11.45 20.80 0.02
CA LEU A 225 -12.90 20.94 0.12
C LEU A 225 -13.30 22.42 0.35
N ASP A 226 -12.62 23.10 1.27
CA ASP A 226 -12.92 24.50 1.60
C ASP A 226 -12.59 25.49 0.47
N VAL A 227 -11.53 25.24 -0.30
CA VAL A 227 -11.03 26.20 -1.30
C VAL A 227 -11.60 25.95 -2.70
N VAL A 228 -11.64 24.69 -3.15
CA VAL A 228 -12.01 24.32 -4.53
C VAL A 228 -13.25 23.44 -4.62
N GLY A 229 -13.79 22.98 -3.49
CA GLY A 229 -14.97 22.11 -3.44
C GLY A 229 -14.67 20.62 -3.69
N PHE A 230 -15.69 19.79 -3.49
CA PHE A 230 -15.57 18.34 -3.52
C PHE A 230 -15.19 17.77 -4.90
N GLN A 231 -15.75 18.32 -5.98
CA GLN A 231 -15.49 17.87 -7.35
C GLN A 231 -14.01 18.05 -7.74
N TRP A 232 -13.43 19.22 -7.45
CA TRP A 232 -12.03 19.49 -7.73
C TRP A 232 -11.11 18.70 -6.79
N CYS A 233 -11.51 18.48 -5.53
CA CYS A 233 -10.80 17.59 -4.62
C CYS A 233 -10.67 16.16 -5.19
N CYS A 234 -11.77 15.61 -5.69
CA CYS A 234 -11.78 14.30 -6.34
C CYS A 234 -10.95 14.28 -7.63
N THR A 235 -11.06 15.34 -8.45
CA THR A 235 -10.32 15.47 -9.71
C THR A 235 -8.81 15.55 -9.48
N ILE A 236 -8.35 16.34 -8.51
CA ILE A 236 -6.92 16.44 -8.14
C ILE A 236 -6.39 15.09 -7.68
N THR A 237 -7.15 14.39 -6.83
CA THR A 237 -6.76 13.05 -6.35
C THR A 237 -6.71 12.02 -7.49
N ALA A 238 -7.65 12.10 -8.44
CA ALA A 238 -7.63 11.28 -9.65
C ALA A 238 -6.40 11.55 -10.52
N ILE A 239 -6.01 12.83 -10.68
CA ILE A 239 -4.78 13.21 -11.39
C ILE A 239 -3.54 12.62 -10.70
N CYS A 240 -3.47 12.68 -9.36
CA CYS A 240 -2.39 12.02 -8.61
C CYS A 240 -2.32 10.52 -8.89
N CYS A 241 -3.47 9.84 -8.95
CA CYS A 241 -3.54 8.42 -9.32
C CYS A 241 -3.05 8.17 -10.76
N LEU A 242 -3.45 9.02 -11.71
CA LEU A 242 -3.03 8.91 -13.11
C LEU A 242 -1.52 9.15 -13.30
N ILE A 243 -0.91 10.03 -12.50
CA ILE A 243 0.55 10.27 -12.49
C ILE A 243 1.31 9.04 -11.99
N MET A 244 0.74 8.24 -11.09
CA MET A 244 1.38 7.01 -10.62
C MET A 244 1.51 5.94 -11.71
N ILE A 245 0.59 5.89 -12.67
CA ILE A 245 0.61 4.91 -13.76
C ILE A 245 1.90 4.95 -14.59
N PRO A 246 2.31 6.09 -15.19
CA PRO A 246 3.55 6.16 -15.95
C PRO A 246 4.80 5.94 -15.06
N LEU A 247 4.77 6.35 -13.79
CA LEU A 247 5.87 6.08 -12.85
C LEU A 247 6.05 4.59 -12.59
N LEU A 248 4.96 3.86 -12.37
CA LEU A 248 4.97 2.40 -12.19
C LEU A 248 5.38 1.67 -13.47
N PHE A 249 4.89 2.12 -14.62
CA PHE A 249 5.29 1.57 -15.92
C PHE A 249 6.78 1.79 -16.20
N PHE A 250 7.28 3.00 -15.95
CA PHE A 250 8.71 3.30 -16.10
C PHE A 250 9.56 2.47 -15.15
N ASN A 251 9.14 2.29 -13.90
CA ASN A 251 9.80 1.43 -12.92
C ASN A 251 9.87 -0.03 -13.41
N PHE A 252 8.75 -0.57 -13.91
CA PHE A 252 8.68 -1.91 -14.48
C PHE A 252 9.69 -2.08 -15.64
N VAL A 253 9.73 -1.13 -16.57
CA VAL A 253 10.67 -1.16 -17.71
C VAL A 253 12.12 -1.02 -17.23
N TYR A 254 12.39 -0.08 -16.32
CA TYR A 254 13.72 0.15 -15.76
C TYR A 254 14.29 -1.11 -15.12
N ASP A 255 13.48 -1.79 -14.31
CA ASP A 255 13.93 -2.98 -13.59
C ASP A 255 14.08 -4.20 -14.50
N ARG A 256 13.19 -4.37 -15.49
CA ARG A 256 13.38 -5.35 -16.57
C ARG A 256 14.69 -5.14 -17.33
N CYS A 257 15.03 -3.88 -17.62
CA CYS A 257 16.29 -3.53 -18.28
C CYS A 257 17.50 -3.81 -17.37
N ARG A 258 17.41 -3.47 -16.08
CA ARG A 258 18.44 -3.76 -15.08
C ARG A 258 18.68 -5.26 -14.93
N LYS A 259 17.63 -6.06 -14.69
CA LYS A 259 17.71 -7.53 -14.58
C LYS A 259 18.28 -8.17 -15.85
N ARG A 260 17.91 -7.66 -17.05
CA ARG A 260 18.51 -8.08 -18.33
C ARG A 260 20.00 -7.74 -18.42
N SER A 261 20.42 -6.55 -18.00
CA SER A 261 21.83 -6.14 -18.04
C SER A 261 22.70 -7.00 -17.11
N VAL A 262 22.21 -7.28 -15.89
CA VAL A 262 22.92 -8.14 -14.94
C VAL A 262 23.02 -9.58 -15.46
N LYS A 263 21.94 -10.09 -16.05
CA LYS A 263 21.96 -11.43 -16.68
C LYS A 263 22.88 -11.49 -17.90
N LYS A 264 23.12 -10.36 -18.59
CA LYS A 264 24.04 -10.25 -19.74
C LYS A 264 25.51 -10.07 -19.34
N SER A 265 25.80 -9.62 -18.10
CA SER A 265 27.17 -9.61 -17.57
C SER A 265 27.63 -10.93 -16.94
N VAL A 266 26.69 -11.82 -16.60
CA VAL A 266 26.94 -13.14 -15.98
C VAL A 266 26.89 -14.37 -16.94
N PRO A 267 26.63 -14.32 -18.27
CA PRO A 267 26.31 -15.53 -19.03
C PRO A 267 27.50 -16.28 -19.64
N ASP A 268 28.76 -15.86 -19.47
CA ASP A 268 29.93 -16.60 -20.01
C ASP A 268 31.05 -16.89 -18.99
N SER A 269 31.12 -16.19 -17.86
CA SER A 269 32.24 -16.39 -16.92
C SER A 269 32.17 -17.73 -16.19
N LYS A 270 30.99 -18.24 -15.85
CA LYS A 270 30.88 -19.54 -15.15
C LYS A 270 31.16 -20.74 -16.06
N GLU A 271 30.81 -20.69 -17.34
CA GLU A 271 31.05 -21.82 -18.25
C GLU A 271 32.50 -21.85 -18.75
N GLU A 272 33.14 -20.68 -18.94
CA GLU A 272 34.58 -20.60 -19.21
C GLU A 272 35.44 -20.86 -17.96
N GLN A 273 35.07 -20.35 -16.78
CA GLN A 273 35.84 -20.63 -15.55
C GLN A 273 35.76 -22.11 -15.15
N THR A 274 34.62 -22.79 -15.32
CA THR A 274 34.54 -24.23 -15.00
C THR A 274 35.34 -25.08 -16.01
N LYS A 275 35.45 -24.64 -17.27
CA LYS A 275 36.32 -25.29 -18.28
C LYS A 275 37.80 -25.00 -18.07
N LEU A 276 38.17 -23.81 -17.60
CA LEU A 276 39.58 -23.43 -17.37
C LEU A 276 40.12 -23.94 -16.02
N LEU A 277 39.28 -24.04 -14.99
CA LEU A 277 39.66 -24.64 -13.70
C LEU A 277 39.66 -26.19 -13.73
N GLY A 278 38.94 -26.81 -14.67
CA GLY A 278 38.93 -28.28 -14.82
C GLY A 278 40.27 -28.89 -15.22
N ASP A 279 41.12 -28.12 -15.93
CA ASP A 279 42.45 -28.56 -16.36
C ASP A 279 43.60 -28.01 -15.50
N SER A 280 43.33 -27.11 -14.54
CA SER A 280 44.40 -26.34 -13.88
C SER A 280 44.54 -26.53 -12.36
N LEU A 281 43.66 -27.27 -11.69
CA LEU A 281 43.67 -27.40 -10.22
C LEU A 281 43.52 -28.85 -9.75
N ALA A 282 44.47 -29.69 -10.17
CA ALA A 282 45.20 -30.42 -9.14
C ALA A 282 46.17 -29.39 -8.53
N VAL A 283 46.13 -29.22 -7.20
CA VAL A 283 46.98 -28.35 -6.36
C VAL A 283 46.29 -27.05 -5.90
N GLU A 284 45.97 -27.05 -4.59
CA GLU A 284 45.98 -25.92 -3.65
C GLU A 284 44.77 -24.96 -3.47
N THR A 285 44.20 -25.13 -2.27
CA THR A 285 43.73 -24.13 -1.29
C THR A 285 42.40 -23.39 -1.50
N VAL A 286 41.51 -23.72 -0.56
CA VAL A 286 40.37 -22.97 -0.06
C VAL A 286 40.85 -21.64 0.54
N GLY A 287 40.46 -20.52 -0.07
CA GLY A 287 40.66 -19.17 0.43
C GLY A 287 40.42 -18.14 -0.66
N ASP A 288 39.62 -17.12 -0.37
CA ASP A 288 39.33 -15.93 -1.20
C ASP A 288 38.21 -16.03 -2.25
N TYR A 289 36.96 -15.89 -1.78
CA TYR A 289 35.91 -15.19 -2.52
C TYR A 289 35.03 -14.39 -1.56
N MET A 290 35.60 -13.33 -0.97
CA MET A 290 34.87 -12.32 -0.18
C MET A 290 35.19 -10.87 -0.63
N ALA A 291 35.37 -10.65 -1.93
CA ALA A 291 35.84 -9.35 -2.45
C ALA A 291 35.11 -8.86 -3.71
N SER A 292 33.78 -8.87 -3.72
CA SER A 292 33.00 -8.19 -4.78
C SER A 292 31.79 -7.41 -4.27
N TYR A 293 31.95 -6.74 -3.12
CA TYR A 293 31.20 -5.54 -2.78
C TYR A 293 32.22 -4.47 -2.35
N PRO A 294 32.14 -3.22 -2.83
CA PRO A 294 32.91 -2.15 -2.21
C PRO A 294 32.45 -2.03 -0.75
N PRO A 295 33.35 -2.05 0.25
CA PRO A 295 32.94 -1.76 1.61
C PRO A 295 32.45 -0.32 1.65
N LEU A 296 31.18 -0.13 1.98
CA LEU A 296 30.69 1.17 2.43
C LEU A 296 31.42 1.47 3.74
N SER A 297 32.47 2.29 3.65
CA SER A 297 33.19 2.84 4.78
C SER A 297 32.25 3.72 5.61
N ALA A 298 31.60 3.12 6.59
CA ALA A 298 31.00 3.85 7.69
C ALA A 298 32.11 4.21 8.69
N THR A 299 32.75 5.38 8.50
CA THR A 299 33.20 6.28 9.57
C THR A 299 33.93 7.49 8.99
N GLN A 300 33.43 8.69 9.31
CA GLN A 300 34.11 9.93 9.73
C GLN A 300 33.39 11.18 9.17
N VAL A 301 32.38 11.68 9.90
CA VAL A 301 32.30 12.95 10.67
C VAL A 301 30.97 12.95 11.42
#